data_AF-A0A9P4TSF5-F1
#
_entry.id   AF-A0A9P4TSF5-F1
#
_cell.length_a   1.000
_cell.length_b   1.000
_cell.length_c   1.000
_cell.angle_alpha   90.00
_cell.angle_beta   90.00
_cell.angle_gamma   90.00
#
_symmetry.space_group_name_H-M   'P 1'
#
loop_
_entity.id
_entity.type
_entity.pdbx_description
1 polymer ?
#
loop_
_entity_poly.entity_id
_entity_poly.type
_entity_poly.pdbx_seq_one_letter_code
_entity_poly.pdbx_strand_id
1 'polypeptide(L)'
;MVRNNSDYLRGGAYEVDTLLPGRSMIGQFYASQLVGRAVNLQWRRQKAWVTKVTTVNALDVSGPNQTKYYDPQDQSVYYAYRYVEEGRSKGHLDKLWGLDELSYEPYSILGPDVSKSSARAWKIGAFNFTNAMAMKAIQDFVASNGTSTPSKDGARWTKTFTLPIYDMGAHN
;
A
#
# COMPACT_ATOMS: atom_id res chain seq x y z
N MET A 1 37.38 4.90 9.97
CA MET A 1 37.60 6.29 9.52
C MET A 1 36.42 6.66 8.64
N VAL A 2 35.62 7.64 9.09
CA VAL A 2 34.40 8.13 8.45
C VAL A 2 34.73 8.71 7.07
N ARG A 3 33.95 8.38 6.04
CA ARG A 3 33.85 9.19 4.83
C ARG A 3 32.45 9.82 4.78
N ASN A 4 32.49 11.13 4.62
CA ASN A 4 31.47 12.08 5.01
C ASN A 4 30.25 12.09 4.08
N ASN A 5 29.09 12.37 4.70
CA ASN A 5 27.96 12.99 4.05
C ASN A 5 28.36 14.41 3.61
N SER A 6 28.43 14.67 2.31
CA SER A 6 28.63 15.99 1.69
C SER A 6 28.51 15.79 0.18
N ASP A 7 27.62 16.40 -0.61
CA ASP A 7 26.69 17.50 -0.42
C ASP A 7 25.54 17.28 -1.43
N TYR A 8 24.29 17.37 -0.99
CA TYR A 8 23.11 17.34 -1.88
C TYR A 8 22.81 18.71 -2.50
N LEU A 9 23.65 19.72 -2.23
CA LEU A 9 23.49 21.10 -2.64
C LEU A 9 24.86 21.68 -3.00
N ARG A 10 25.17 21.72 -4.29
CA ARG A 10 26.26 22.55 -4.80
C ARG A 10 25.64 23.61 -5.70
N GLY A 11 25.69 24.87 -5.26
CA GLY A 11 25.25 26.01 -6.08
C GLY A 11 23.74 26.20 -6.30
N GLY A 12 22.86 25.53 -5.53
CA GLY A 12 21.41 25.80 -5.57
C GLY A 12 20.64 25.10 -6.71
N ALA A 13 21.24 24.16 -7.42
CA ALA A 13 20.57 23.28 -8.37
C ALA A 13 20.84 21.81 -8.05
N TYR A 14 19.83 20.95 -8.22
CA TYR A 14 19.97 19.50 -8.13
C TYR A 14 20.60 18.99 -9.43
N GLU A 15 21.82 18.47 -9.39
CA GLU A 15 22.40 17.74 -10.53
C GLU A 15 21.63 16.42 -10.71
N VAL A 16 21.03 16.26 -11.89
CA VAL A 16 20.33 15.04 -12.29
C VAL A 16 21.38 14.08 -12.82
N ASP A 17 21.55 12.93 -12.18
CA ASP A 17 21.90 11.72 -12.94
C ASP A 17 21.40 10.43 -12.26
N THR A 18 20.43 9.81 -12.94
CA THR A 18 19.98 8.40 -12.96
C THR A 18 19.73 7.57 -11.68
N LEU A 19 20.09 8.00 -10.48
CA LEU A 19 19.81 7.24 -9.23
C LEU A 19 18.64 7.79 -8.41
N LEU A 20 18.31 9.07 -8.59
CA LEU A 20 17.30 9.76 -7.78
C LEU A 20 16.04 10.10 -8.61
N PRO A 21 14.84 9.82 -8.09
CA PRO A 21 13.59 10.14 -8.78
C PRO A 21 13.49 11.64 -9.07
N GLY A 22 13.02 12.01 -10.26
CA GLY A 22 12.86 13.41 -10.65
C GLY A 22 11.92 14.18 -9.71
N ARG A 23 12.03 15.51 -9.65
CA ARG A 23 11.24 16.38 -8.75
C ARG A 23 9.73 16.12 -8.83
N SER A 24 9.19 15.88 -10.03
CA SER A 24 7.78 15.52 -10.23
C SER A 24 7.42 14.19 -9.59
N MET A 25 8.28 13.17 -9.70
CA MET A 25 8.08 11.85 -9.08
C MET A 25 8.14 11.93 -7.56
N ILE A 26 9.02 12.77 -7.01
CA ILE A 26 9.08 13.01 -5.56
C ILE A 26 7.79 13.69 -5.08
N GLY A 27 7.32 14.71 -5.81
CA GLY A 27 6.07 15.41 -5.51
C GLY A 27 4.86 14.48 -5.54
N GLN A 28 4.73 13.67 -6.60
CA GLN A 28 3.68 12.67 -6.73
C GLN A 28 3.75 11.63 -5.61
N PHE A 29 4.94 11.12 -5.29
CA PHE A 29 5.12 10.18 -4.18
C PHE A 29 4.62 10.77 -2.85
N TYR A 30 5.05 11.98 -2.49
CA TYR A 30 4.62 12.61 -1.25
C TYR A 30 3.12 12.90 -1.24
N ALA A 31 2.55 13.32 -2.38
CA ALA A 31 1.11 13.53 -2.51
C ALA A 31 0.33 12.23 -2.28
N SER A 32 0.69 11.14 -2.98
CA SER A 32 0.04 9.83 -2.81
C SER A 32 0.25 9.27 -1.40
N GLN A 33 1.39 9.51 -0.75
CA GLN A 33 1.62 9.10 0.64
C GLN A 33 0.78 9.88 1.64
N LEU A 34 0.71 11.21 1.50
CA LEU A 34 -0.07 12.07 2.38
C LEU A 34 -1.56 11.75 2.26
N VAL A 35 -2.08 11.72 1.04
CA VAL A 35 -3.48 11.40 0.78
C VAL A 35 -3.80 9.96 1.16
N GLY A 36 -2.97 9.00 0.74
CA GLY A 36 -3.18 7.59 1.07
C GLY A 36 -3.24 7.34 2.57
N ARG A 37 -2.34 7.96 3.36
CA ARG A 37 -2.38 7.83 4.83
C ARG A 37 -3.58 8.53 5.47
N ALA A 38 -3.96 9.71 4.98
CA ALA A 38 -5.14 10.42 5.47
C ALA A 38 -6.42 9.61 5.21
N VAL A 39 -6.56 9.04 4.01
CA VAL A 39 -7.65 8.16 3.63
C VAL A 39 -7.63 6.88 4.46
N ASN A 40 -6.47 6.24 4.63
CA ASN A 40 -6.31 5.04 5.46
C ASN A 40 -6.78 5.30 6.90
N LEU A 41 -6.46 6.47 7.48
CA LEU A 41 -6.94 6.85 8.82
C LEU A 41 -8.46 6.93 8.89
N GLN A 42 -9.13 7.38 7.82
CA GLN A 42 -10.59 7.41 7.76
C GLN A 42 -11.19 6.01 7.57
N TRP A 43 -10.68 5.24 6.61
CA TRP A 43 -11.18 3.88 6.35
C TRP A 43 -10.99 2.95 7.55
N ARG A 44 -9.90 3.09 8.32
CA ARG A 44 -9.69 2.30 9.56
C ARG A 44 -10.70 2.60 10.66
N ARG A 45 -11.41 3.73 10.60
CA ARG A 45 -12.52 4.06 11.51
C ARG A 45 -13.87 3.53 11.02
N GLN A 46 -13.91 3.02 9.80
CA GLN A 46 -15.07 2.40 9.19
C GLN A 46 -14.95 0.87 9.26
N LYS A 47 -16.03 0.17 8.90
CA LYS A 47 -16.02 -1.28 8.72
C LYS A 47 -15.37 -1.63 7.39
N ALA A 48 -14.07 -1.37 7.26
CA ALA A 48 -13.27 -1.68 6.07
C ALA A 48 -12.14 -2.65 6.43
N TRP A 49 -11.91 -3.64 5.57
CA TRP A 49 -10.90 -4.68 5.77
C TRP A 49 -10.43 -5.25 4.44
N VAL A 50 -9.38 -6.06 4.50
CA VAL A 50 -8.87 -6.87 3.40
C VAL A 50 -9.13 -8.33 3.72
N THR A 51 -9.71 -9.12 2.80
CA THR A 51 -9.68 -10.57 2.94
C THR A 51 -8.44 -11.12 2.26
N LYS A 52 -7.85 -12.17 2.85
CA LYS A 52 -6.79 -12.97 2.26
C LYS A 52 -7.32 -14.37 2.01
N VAL A 53 -7.10 -14.88 0.81
CA VAL A 53 -7.36 -16.26 0.40
C VAL A 53 -6.06 -16.86 -0.07
N THR A 54 -5.69 -18.02 0.46
CA THR A 54 -4.55 -18.79 -0.06
C THR A 54 -5.03 -19.59 -1.28
N THR A 55 -4.47 -19.30 -2.46
CA THR A 55 -4.76 -19.95 -3.74
C THR A 55 -3.64 -19.74 -4.74
N VAL A 56 -3.35 -20.75 -5.56
CA VAL A 56 -2.43 -20.63 -6.71
C VAL A 56 -3.08 -19.96 -7.92
N ASN A 57 -4.40 -19.76 -7.89
CA ASN A 57 -5.15 -19.14 -8.99
C ASN A 57 -5.15 -17.61 -8.88
N ALA A 58 -4.29 -16.96 -9.66
CA ALA A 58 -4.23 -15.49 -9.77
C ALA A 58 -5.54 -14.86 -10.30
N LEU A 59 -6.39 -15.66 -10.94
CA LEU A 59 -7.68 -15.25 -11.51
C LEU A 59 -8.86 -15.57 -10.59
N ASP A 60 -8.62 -15.79 -9.29
CA ASP A 60 -9.71 -15.88 -8.32
C ASP A 60 -10.67 -14.68 -8.49
N VAL A 61 -11.96 -14.97 -8.40
CA VAL A 61 -13.07 -14.00 -8.54
C VAL A 61 -14.00 -14.03 -7.34
N SER A 62 -13.50 -14.53 -6.21
CA SER A 62 -14.24 -14.60 -4.94
C SER A 62 -14.53 -13.22 -4.33
N GLY A 63 -13.96 -12.15 -4.92
CA GLY A 63 -14.08 -10.77 -4.46
C GLY A 63 -14.12 -9.72 -5.58
N PRO A 64 -14.20 -8.43 -5.22
CA PRO A 64 -14.26 -7.31 -6.15
C PRO A 64 -12.95 -7.20 -6.89
N ASN A 65 -13.02 -7.39 -8.21
CA ASN A 65 -11.86 -7.30 -9.08
C ASN A 65 -11.16 -5.93 -8.99
N GLN A 66 -11.88 -4.86 -8.64
CA GLN A 66 -11.34 -3.51 -8.53
C GLN A 66 -10.29 -3.36 -7.43
N THR A 67 -10.30 -4.21 -6.40
CA THR A 67 -9.32 -4.16 -5.29
C THR A 67 -8.45 -5.41 -5.24
N LYS A 68 -8.56 -6.29 -6.23
CA LYS A 68 -7.83 -7.56 -6.26
C LYS A 68 -6.33 -7.34 -6.37
N TYR A 69 -5.57 -7.98 -5.49
CA TYR A 69 -4.12 -8.11 -5.57
C TYR A 69 -3.73 -9.58 -5.38
N TYR A 70 -3.08 -10.19 -6.37
CA TYR A 70 -2.47 -11.50 -6.22
C TYR A 70 -0.99 -11.34 -5.90
N ASP A 71 -0.51 -12.06 -4.88
CA ASP A 71 0.89 -12.14 -4.55
C ASP A 71 1.42 -13.55 -4.86
N PRO A 72 2.32 -13.69 -5.85
CA PRO A 72 2.82 -15.01 -6.24
C PRO A 72 3.76 -15.62 -5.21
N GLN A 73 4.32 -14.85 -4.27
CA GLN A 73 5.27 -15.36 -3.28
C GLN A 73 4.58 -16.09 -2.12
N ASP A 74 3.39 -15.64 -1.74
CA ASP A 74 2.59 -16.29 -0.68
C ASP A 74 1.42 -17.10 -1.24
N GLN A 75 1.30 -17.18 -2.58
CA GLN A 75 0.19 -17.83 -3.27
C GLN A 75 -1.15 -17.41 -2.67
N SER A 76 -1.36 -16.10 -2.54
CA SER A 76 -2.57 -15.55 -1.93
C SER A 76 -3.16 -14.41 -2.74
N VAL A 77 -4.49 -14.35 -2.76
CA VAL A 77 -5.27 -13.26 -3.33
C VAL A 77 -5.85 -12.41 -2.20
N TYR A 78 -5.74 -11.11 -2.37
CA TYR A 78 -6.16 -10.08 -1.42
C TYR A 78 -7.24 -9.20 -2.04
N TYR A 79 -8.28 -8.92 -1.28
CA TYR A 79 -9.39 -8.07 -1.70
C TYR A 79 -9.75 -7.08 -0.61
N ALA A 80 -9.84 -5.79 -0.93
CA ALA A 80 -10.30 -4.78 0.01
C ALA A 80 -11.79 -4.49 -0.15
N TYR A 81 -12.49 -4.37 0.97
CA TYR A 81 -13.93 -4.11 1.04
C TYR A 81 -14.26 -3.11 2.13
N ARG A 82 -15.47 -2.57 2.02
CA ARG A 82 -16.18 -1.90 3.10
C ARG A 82 -17.55 -2.56 3.28
N TYR A 83 -17.97 -2.72 4.53
CA TYR A 83 -19.35 -3.03 4.86
C TYR A 83 -20.18 -1.75 4.94
N VAL A 84 -21.32 -1.74 4.26
CA VAL A 84 -22.31 -0.67 4.32
C VAL A 84 -23.51 -1.21 5.08
N GLU A 85 -23.83 -0.59 6.22
CA GLU A 85 -25.02 -0.92 6.99
C GLU A 85 -26.28 -0.36 6.33
N GLU A 86 -27.28 -1.23 6.17
CA GLU A 86 -28.61 -0.89 5.69
C GLU A 86 -29.62 -1.18 6.80
N GLY A 87 -29.92 -0.16 7.60
CA GLY A 87 -30.77 -0.31 8.77
C GLY A 87 -30.10 -1.07 9.91
N ARG A 88 -30.88 -1.80 10.72
CA ARG A 88 -30.42 -2.36 12.01
C ARG A 88 -29.80 -3.76 11.93
N SER A 89 -29.98 -4.50 10.84
CA SER A 89 -29.58 -5.93 10.78
C SER A 89 -29.22 -6.41 9.39
N LYS A 90 -29.03 -5.50 8.44
CA LYS A 90 -28.70 -5.82 7.05
C LYS A 90 -27.61 -4.87 6.58
N GLY A 91 -26.97 -5.27 5.50
CA GLY A 91 -25.93 -4.52 4.85
C GLY A 91 -25.31 -5.33 3.75
N HIS A 92 -24.45 -4.70 2.97
CA HIS A 92 -23.77 -5.33 1.85
C HIS A 92 -22.29 -4.97 1.85
N LEU A 93 -21.52 -5.71 1.07
CA LEU A 93 -20.13 -5.41 0.79
C LEU A 93 -20.06 -4.48 -0.42
N ASP A 94 -19.30 -3.41 -0.30
CA ASP A 94 -19.04 -2.45 -1.35
C ASP A 94 -17.53 -2.18 -1.45
N LYS A 95 -17.12 -1.50 -2.51
CA LYS A 95 -15.77 -0.95 -2.64
C LYS A 95 -15.50 0.10 -1.56
N LEU A 96 -14.21 0.39 -1.38
CA LEU A 96 -13.79 1.44 -0.46
C LEU A 96 -14.37 2.79 -0.88
N TRP A 97 -14.84 3.56 0.09
CA TRP A 97 -15.42 4.87 -0.16
C TRP A 97 -14.38 5.83 -0.74
N GLY A 98 -14.72 6.55 -1.81
CA GLY A 98 -13.81 7.51 -2.44
C GLY A 98 -12.77 6.86 -3.37
N LEU A 99 -12.84 5.54 -3.60
CA LEU A 99 -11.83 4.84 -4.38
C LEU A 99 -11.80 5.26 -5.86
N ASP A 100 -12.95 5.61 -6.43
CA ASP A 100 -13.03 6.08 -7.81
C ASP A 100 -12.29 7.41 -7.95
N GLU A 101 -12.53 8.34 -7.03
CA GLU A 101 -11.92 9.67 -6.99
C GLU A 101 -10.41 9.60 -6.79
N LEU A 102 -9.94 8.63 -5.98
CA LEU A 102 -8.52 8.39 -5.74
C LEU A 102 -7.79 7.78 -6.94
N SER A 103 -8.52 7.14 -7.87
CA SER A 103 -7.92 6.49 -9.04
C SER A 103 -7.46 7.46 -10.12
N TYR A 104 -7.90 8.72 -10.06
CA TYR A 104 -7.53 9.76 -11.01
C TYR A 104 -6.31 10.58 -10.53
N GLU A 105 -5.68 11.29 -11.46
CA GLU A 105 -4.64 12.27 -11.13
C GLU A 105 -5.19 13.37 -10.20
N PRO A 106 -4.39 13.89 -9.25
CA PRO A 106 -2.95 13.66 -9.08
C PRO A 106 -2.59 12.49 -8.16
N TYR A 107 -3.57 11.73 -7.66
CA TYR A 107 -3.35 10.73 -6.61
C TYR A 107 -2.99 9.37 -7.18
N SER A 108 -3.68 8.97 -8.25
CA SER A 108 -3.46 7.73 -9.02
C SER A 108 -3.32 6.50 -8.12
N ILE A 109 -4.15 6.43 -7.07
CA ILE A 109 -4.21 5.35 -6.09
C ILE A 109 -5.30 4.37 -6.53
N LEU A 110 -4.89 3.15 -6.89
CA LEU A 110 -5.80 2.12 -7.34
C LEU A 110 -6.19 1.18 -6.19
N GLY A 111 -7.33 0.49 -6.32
CA GLY A 111 -7.78 -0.52 -5.35
C GLY A 111 -6.73 -1.60 -5.05
N PRO A 112 -6.00 -2.16 -6.04
CA PRO A 112 -4.95 -3.14 -5.79
C PRO A 112 -3.79 -2.56 -4.97
N ASP A 113 -3.57 -1.25 -4.99
CA ASP A 113 -2.50 -0.60 -4.23
C ASP A 113 -2.80 -0.65 -2.72
N VAL A 114 -4.08 -0.51 -2.37
CA VAL A 114 -4.57 -0.61 -0.99
C VAL A 114 -4.39 -2.03 -0.47
N SER A 115 -4.82 -3.03 -1.24
CA SER A 115 -4.67 -4.45 -0.91
C SER A 115 -3.21 -4.83 -0.78
N LYS A 116 -2.37 -4.41 -1.75
CA LYS A 116 -0.93 -4.69 -1.74
C LYS A 116 -0.20 -4.04 -0.56
N SER A 117 -0.48 -2.77 -0.26
CA SER A 117 0.14 -2.05 0.86
C SER A 117 -0.23 -2.70 2.20
N SER A 118 -1.51 -3.08 2.36
CA SER A 118 -1.99 -3.78 3.56
C SER A 118 -1.41 -5.19 3.68
N ALA A 119 -1.34 -5.95 2.58
CA ALA A 119 -0.72 -7.29 2.53
C ALA A 119 0.76 -7.24 2.93
N ARG A 120 1.51 -6.24 2.46
CA ARG A 120 2.91 -6.05 2.86
C ARG A 120 3.06 -5.73 4.35
N ALA A 121 2.19 -4.89 4.91
CA ALA A 121 2.19 -4.60 6.35
C ALA A 121 1.90 -5.87 7.16
N TRP A 122 0.91 -6.66 6.72
CA TRP A 122 0.57 -7.95 7.32
C TRP A 122 1.73 -8.96 7.28
N LYS A 123 2.45 -9.06 6.18
CA LYS A 123 3.62 -9.96 6.08
C LYS A 123 4.73 -9.63 7.07
N ILE A 124 4.87 -8.36 7.44
CA ILE A 124 5.93 -7.92 8.35
C ILE A 124 5.53 -8.13 9.81
N GLY A 125 4.28 -7.81 10.18
CA GLY A 125 3.88 -7.77 11.59
C GLY A 125 2.56 -8.47 11.92
N ALA A 126 1.87 -9.04 10.93
CA ALA A 126 0.52 -9.58 11.03
C ALA A 126 -0.42 -8.63 11.80
N PHE A 127 -0.92 -9.06 12.96
CA PHE A 127 -1.79 -8.27 13.84
C PHE A 127 -1.07 -7.16 14.63
N ASN A 128 0.27 -7.16 14.67
CA ASN A 128 1.08 -6.26 15.49
C ASN A 128 2.04 -5.40 14.65
N PHE A 129 1.63 -4.98 13.45
CA PHE A 129 2.43 -4.11 12.61
C PHE A 129 2.61 -2.72 13.27
N THR A 130 3.86 -2.38 13.61
CA THR A 130 4.19 -1.13 14.30
C THR A 130 4.86 -0.10 13.40
N ASN A 131 4.92 1.16 13.87
CA ASN A 131 5.68 2.21 13.19
C ASN A 131 7.18 1.85 13.07
N ALA A 132 7.76 1.28 14.12
CA ALA A 132 9.16 0.85 14.13
C ALA A 132 9.45 -0.22 13.07
N MET A 133 8.55 -1.21 12.90
CA MET A 133 8.66 -2.21 11.83
C MET A 133 8.62 -1.57 10.44
N ALA A 134 7.76 -0.57 10.24
CA ALA A 134 7.70 0.16 8.97
C ALA A 134 8.97 0.98 8.71
N MET A 135 9.57 1.59 9.73
CA MET A 135 10.84 2.31 9.61
C MET A 135 12.00 1.37 9.30
N LYS A 136 12.01 0.19 9.95
CA LYS A 136 12.98 -0.86 9.65
C LYS A 136 12.87 -1.32 8.19
N ALA A 137 11.66 -1.51 7.67
CA ALA A 137 11.46 -1.87 6.26
C ALA A 137 12.00 -0.80 5.29
N ILE A 138 11.93 0.49 5.65
CA ILE A 138 12.55 1.58 4.88
C ILE A 138 14.08 1.49 4.96
N GLN A 139 14.63 1.24 6.14
CA GLN A 139 16.08 1.10 6.34
C GLN A 139 16.65 -0.10 5.58
N ASP A 140 16.01 -1.26 5.71
CA ASP A 140 16.37 -2.50 5.01
C ASP A 140 16.29 -2.31 3.48
N PHE A 141 15.33 -1.52 3.00
CA PHE A 141 15.25 -1.13 1.60
C PHE A 141 16.45 -0.28 1.15
N VAL A 142 16.74 0.82 1.87
CA VAL A 142 17.86 1.71 1.54
C VAL A 142 19.18 0.94 1.54
N ALA A 143 19.32 -0.07 2.40
CA ALA A 143 20.49 -0.92 2.50
C ALA A 143 20.57 -2.02 1.41
N SER A 144 19.46 -2.44 0.79
CA SER A 144 19.41 -3.66 -0.06
C SER A 144 19.56 -3.43 -1.57
N ASN A 145 19.73 -2.20 -2.05
CA ASN A 145 19.88 -1.90 -3.49
C ASN A 145 18.77 -2.53 -4.38
N GLY A 146 17.59 -2.76 -3.80
CA GLY A 146 16.52 -3.59 -4.39
C GLY A 146 15.65 -2.86 -5.44
N THR A 147 14.84 -3.65 -6.17
CA THR A 147 13.93 -3.17 -7.24
C THR A 147 12.69 -2.41 -6.73
N SER A 148 12.36 -2.53 -5.44
CA SER A 148 11.15 -1.99 -4.80
C SER A 148 11.48 -0.74 -3.98
N THR A 149 11.35 0.46 -4.55
CA THR A 149 11.65 1.72 -3.83
C THR A 149 10.36 2.43 -3.39
N PRO A 150 10.32 3.16 -2.25
CA PRO A 150 9.15 3.94 -1.86
C PRO A 150 8.63 4.83 -2.99
N SER A 151 9.52 5.53 -3.69
CA SER A 151 9.19 6.41 -4.81
C SER A 151 8.64 5.67 -6.04
N LYS A 152 9.03 4.40 -6.27
CA LYS A 152 8.48 3.58 -7.37
C LYS A 152 7.17 2.89 -6.99
N ASP A 153 7.03 2.50 -5.72
CA ASP A 153 5.85 1.81 -5.22
C ASP A 153 4.69 2.77 -4.93
N GLY A 154 4.96 4.05 -4.66
CA GLY A 154 3.93 5.05 -4.45
C GLY A 154 2.97 4.64 -3.33
N ALA A 155 1.69 4.59 -3.64
CA ALA A 155 0.64 4.17 -2.70
C ALA A 155 0.76 2.69 -2.26
N ARG A 156 1.43 1.84 -3.04
CA ARG A 156 1.66 0.40 -2.73
C ARG A 156 2.69 0.19 -1.63
N TRP A 157 3.43 1.23 -1.27
CA TRP A 157 4.50 1.13 -0.28
C TRP A 157 3.98 0.61 1.06
N THR A 158 4.78 -0.20 1.73
CA THR A 158 4.43 -0.78 3.03
C THR A 158 4.24 0.36 4.04
N LYS A 159 3.04 0.46 4.66
CA LYS A 159 2.56 1.50 5.59
C LYS A 159 1.68 2.61 4.99
N THR A 160 1.49 2.71 3.67
CA THR A 160 0.52 3.68 3.13
C THR A 160 -0.89 3.32 3.59
N PHE A 161 -1.27 2.06 3.37
CA PHE A 161 -2.51 1.47 3.84
C PHE A 161 -2.19 0.31 4.79
N THR A 162 -2.99 0.20 5.83
CA THR A 162 -2.85 -0.81 6.89
C THR A 162 -4.23 -1.22 7.34
N LEU A 163 -5.10 -1.57 6.38
CA LEU A 163 -6.41 -2.10 6.70
C LEU A 163 -6.26 -3.48 7.38
N PRO A 164 -7.13 -3.84 8.34
CA PRO A 164 -7.10 -5.16 8.95
C PRO A 164 -7.21 -6.27 7.90
N ILE A 165 -6.45 -7.34 8.05
CA ILE A 165 -6.55 -8.52 7.18
C ILE A 165 -7.34 -9.62 7.90
N TYR A 166 -8.35 -10.14 7.22
CA TYR A 166 -9.06 -11.35 7.60
C TYR A 166 -8.57 -12.51 6.72
N ASP A 167 -7.78 -13.40 7.31
CA ASP A 167 -7.27 -14.59 6.62
C ASP A 167 -8.34 -15.67 6.60
N MET A 168 -8.82 -16.01 5.41
CA MET A 168 -9.86 -17.02 5.19
C MET A 168 -9.27 -18.42 4.98
N GLY A 169 -7.95 -18.57 5.05
CA GLY A 169 -7.26 -19.85 4.84
C GLY A 169 -7.18 -20.22 3.36
N ALA A 170 -7.10 -21.53 3.08
CA ALA A 170 -7.06 -22.06 1.73
C ALA A 170 -8.48 -22.26 1.18
N HIS A 171 -8.73 -21.79 -0.04
CA HIS A 171 -9.83 -22.33 -0.84
C HIS A 171 -9.35 -23.65 -1.45
N ASN A 172 -9.91 -24.77 -0.98
CA ASN A 172 -9.77 -26.07 -1.65
C ASN A 172 -10.53 -26.08 -2.97
#